data_AF-A0A125W9X6-F1
#
_entry.id   AF-A0A125W9X6-F1
#
_cell.length_a   1.000
_cell.length_b   1.000
_cell.length_c   1.000
_cell.angle_alpha   90.00
_cell.angle_beta   90.00
_cell.angle_gamma   90.00
#
_symmetry.space_group_name_H-M   'P 1'
#
loop_
_entity.id
_entity.type
_entity.pdbx_description
1 polymer ?
#
loop_
_entity_poly.entity_id
_entity_poly.type
_entity_poly.pdbx_seq_one_letter_code
_entity_poly.pdbx_strand_id
1 'polypeptide(L)' 'MKEGQEQFLTFILDRTKEDKKEKMQALLAEMFERQQTGKLDKMYLMTKAPKLLAYLKPEAIDEVKQVVSEFSKNMK' A
#
# COMPACT_ATOMS: atom_id res chain seq x y z
N MET A 1 8.17 -7.22 -11.28
CA MET A 1 8.05 -6.43 -10.04
C MET A 1 9.46 -6.04 -9.61
N LYS A 2 9.69 -4.86 -9.04
CA LYS A 2 10.98 -4.57 -8.40
C LYS A 2 11.00 -5.32 -7.05
N GLU A 3 12.14 -5.88 -6.61
CA GLU A 3 12.23 -6.65 -5.34
C GLU A 3 11.58 -5.92 -4.14
N GLY A 4 11.75 -4.60 -4.04
CA GLY A 4 11.13 -3.81 -2.97
C GLY A 4 9.59 -3.74 -3.01
N GLN A 5 8.96 -3.91 -4.18
CA GLN A 5 7.49 -3.95 -4.30
C GLN A 5 6.92 -5.26 -3.78
N GLU A 6 7.59 -6.38 -4.02
CA GLU A 6 7.15 -7.70 -3.52
C GLU A 6 7.29 -7.80 -2.00
N GLN A 7 8.39 -7.25 -1.45
CA GLN A 7 8.57 -7.14 -0.01
C GLN A 7 7.50 -6.26 0.63
N PHE A 8 7.22 -5.09 0.03
CA PHE A 8 6.17 -4.20 0.51
C PHE A 8 4.78 -4.83 0.41
N LEU A 9 4.48 -5.52 -0.70
CA LEU A 9 3.23 -6.25 -0.87
C LEU A 9 3.02 -7.30 0.23
N THR A 10 4.02 -8.15 0.44
CA THR A 10 3.99 -9.21 1.45
C THR A 10 3.82 -8.61 2.85
N PHE A 11 4.58 -7.56 3.16
CA PHE A 11 4.50 -6.83 4.42
C PHE A 11 3.09 -6.29 4.71
N ILE A 12 2.47 -5.63 3.72
CA ILE A 12 1.12 -5.06 3.87
C ILE A 12 0.08 -6.17 3.97
N LEU A 13 0.19 -7.25 3.18
CA LEU A 13 -0.78 -8.35 3.21
C LEU A 13 -0.79 -9.10 4.56
N ASP A 14 0.37 -9.28 5.18
CA ASP A 14 0.48 -9.90 6.50
C ASP A 14 -0.24 -9.08 7.60
N ARG A 15 -0.22 -7.75 7.42
CA ARG A 15 -0.85 -6.74 8.30
C ARG A 15 -2.29 -6.42 7.91
N THR A 16 -2.80 -7.04 6.85
CA THR A 16 -4.17 -6.88 6.38
C THR A 16 -5.09 -7.88 7.06
N LYS A 17 -6.33 -7.47 7.33
CA LYS A 17 -7.39 -8.38 7.80
C LYS A 17 -7.60 -9.50 6.79
N GLU A 18 -7.78 -10.73 7.25
CA GLU A 18 -7.81 -11.90 6.36
C GLU A 18 -8.90 -11.80 5.30
N ASP A 19 -10.09 -11.34 5.68
CA ASP A 19 -11.25 -11.11 4.80
C ASP A 19 -11.07 -9.91 3.83
N LYS A 20 -9.93 -9.21 3.91
CA LYS A 20 -9.57 -8.07 3.08
C LYS A 20 -8.27 -8.27 2.30
N LYS A 21 -7.55 -9.39 2.48
CA LYS A 21 -6.28 -9.67 1.80
C LYS A 21 -6.39 -9.59 0.27
N GLU A 22 -7.41 -10.21 -0.33
CA GLU A 22 -7.63 -10.11 -1.79
C GLU A 22 -7.87 -8.68 -2.27
N LYS A 23 -8.70 -7.92 -1.54
CA LYS A 23 -9.00 -6.52 -1.87
C LYS A 23 -7.78 -5.62 -1.72
N MET A 24 -6.95 -5.90 -0.72
CA MET A 24 -5.69 -5.19 -0.51
C MET A 24 -4.69 -5.49 -1.63
N GLN A 25 -4.54 -6.76 -2.00
CA GLN A 25 -3.64 -7.17 -3.08
C GLN A 25 -3.99 -6.46 -4.39
N ALA A 26 -5.27 -6.47 -4.77
CA ALA A 26 -5.73 -5.80 -5.98
C ALA A 26 -5.46 -4.28 -5.94
N LEU A 27 -5.69 -3.65 -4.79
CA LEU A 27 -5.47 -2.20 -4.61
C LEU A 27 -3.97 -1.85 -4.67
N LEU A 28 -3.10 -2.65 -4.06
CA LEU A 28 -1.64 -2.49 -4.14
C LEU A 28 -1.12 -2.71 -5.57
N ALA A 29 -1.63 -3.72 -6.28
CA ALA A 29 -1.29 -3.98 -7.68
C ALA A 29 -1.64 -2.78 -8.57
N GLU A 30 -2.85 -2.21 -8.42
CA GLU A 30 -3.26 -1.01 -9.15
C GLU A 30 -2.35 0.19 -8.84
N MET A 31 -1.96 0.38 -7.57
CA MET A 31 -1.01 1.42 -7.19
C MET A 31 0.36 1.23 -7.83
N PHE A 32 0.89 0.01 -7.85
CA PHE A 32 2.19 -0.26 -8.47
C PHE A 32 2.18 -0.07 -9.98
N GLU A 33 1.08 -0.41 -10.66
CA GLU A 33 0.92 -0.15 -12.09
C GLU A 33 0.86 1.37 -12.37
N ARG A 34 0.05 2.10 -11.58
CA ARG A 34 0.00 3.57 -11.66
C ARG A 34 1.36 4.20 -11.36
N GLN A 35 2.11 3.66 -10.41
CA GLN A 35 3.45 4.13 -10.07
C GLN A 35 4.42 3.94 -11.25
N GLN A 36 4.40 2.76 -11.89
CA GLN A 36 5.25 2.45 -13.04
C GLN A 36 4.91 3.31 -14.27
N THR A 37 3.63 3.64 -14.46
CA THR A 37 3.16 4.45 -15.58
C THR A 37 3.22 5.96 -15.31
N GLY A 38 3.71 6.38 -14.13
CA GLY A 38 3.74 7.79 -13.73
C GLY A 38 2.35 8.40 -13.48
N LYS A 39 1.32 7.56 -13.37
CA LYS A 39 -0.09 7.94 -13.12
C LYS A 39 -0.48 7.86 -11.65
N LEU A 40 0.46 7.59 -10.75
CA LEU A 40 0.22 7.62 -9.31
C LEU A 40 0.36 9.06 -8.81
N ASP A 41 -0.76 9.74 -8.65
CA ASP A 41 -0.82 11.10 -8.16
C ASP A 41 -1.32 11.20 -6.71
N LYS A 42 -1.11 12.38 -6.10
CA LYS A 42 -1.52 12.64 -4.71
C LYS A 42 -3.04 12.53 -4.51
N MET A 43 -3.85 12.94 -5.47
CA MET A 43 -5.31 12.88 -5.37
C MET A 43 -5.75 11.41 -5.32
N TYR A 44 -5.20 10.58 -6.20
CA TYR A 44 -5.45 9.14 -6.17
C TYR A 44 -5.08 8.53 -4.81
N LEU A 45 -3.88 8.82 -4.29
CA LEU A 45 -3.45 8.35 -2.97
C LEU A 45 -4.38 8.81 -1.84
N MET A 46 -4.81 10.07 -1.85
CA MET A 46 -5.77 10.59 -0.87
C MET A 46 -7.12 9.87 -0.92
N THR A 47 -7.60 9.46 -2.10
CA THR A 47 -8.86 8.70 -2.22
C THR A 47 -8.73 7.24 -1.75
N LYS A 48 -7.53 6.65 -1.83
CA LYS A 48 -7.31 5.23 -1.51
C LYS A 48 -6.76 5.01 -0.10
N ALA A 49 -6.05 5.98 0.48
CA ALA A 49 -5.47 5.87 1.81
C ALA A 49 -6.50 5.47 2.90
N PRO A 50 -7.72 6.05 2.97
CA PRO A 50 -8.72 5.61 3.95
C PRO A 50 -9.13 4.13 3.77
N LYS A 51 -9.23 3.66 2.52
CA LYS A 51 -9.57 2.27 2.21
C LYS A 51 -8.45 1.30 2.61
N LEU A 52 -7.20 1.69 2.33
CA LEU A 52 -6.00 0.97 2.74
C LEU A 52 -6.00 0.79 4.26
N LEU A 53 -6.16 1.89 5.01
CA LEU A 53 -6.22 1.87 6.47
C LEU A 53 -7.38 1.03 7.02
N ALA A 54 -8.55 1.07 6.37
CA ALA A 54 -9.71 0.28 6.80
C ALA A 54 -9.50 -1.25 6.65
N TYR A 55 -8.67 -1.66 5.70
CA TYR A 55 -8.36 -3.08 5.44
C TYR A 55 -7.27 -3.63 6.36
N LEU A 56 -6.45 -2.76 6.94
CA LEU A 56 -5.40 -3.17 7.88
C LEU A 56 -5.97 -3.60 9.23
N LYS A 57 -5.23 -4.47 9.90
CA LYS A 57 -5.43 -4.75 11.33
C LYS A 57 -5.19 -3.47 12.12
N PRO A 58 -6.04 -3.13 13.11
CA PRO A 58 -5.93 -1.86 13.83
C PRO A 58 -4.57 -1.66 14.50
N GLU A 59 -3.98 -2.74 15.02
CA GLU A 59 -2.64 -2.74 15.62
C GLU A 59 -1.50 -2.48 14.63
N ALA A 60 -1.70 -2.74 13.34
CA ALA A 60 -0.70 -2.57 12.30
C ALA A 60 -0.81 -1.23 11.57
N ILE A 61 -1.84 -0.43 11.86
CA ILE A 61 -2.09 0.85 11.15
C ILE A 61 -0.91 1.81 11.31
N ASP A 62 -0.40 1.99 12.53
CA ASP A 62 0.69 2.93 12.80
C ASP A 62 2.01 2.47 12.16
N GLU A 63 2.31 1.16 12.23
CA GLU A 63 3.47 0.57 11.57
C GLU A 63 3.42 0.79 10.05
N VAL A 64 2.28 0.50 9.42
CA VAL A 64 2.10 0.67 7.97
C VAL A 64 2.21 2.14 7.57
N LYS A 65 1.67 3.08 8.36
CA LYS A 65 1.83 4.52 8.09
C LYS A 65 3.29 4.95 8.08
N GLN A 66 4.10 4.44 8.99
CA GLN A 66 5.54 4.74 9.04
C GLN A 66 6.23 4.22 7.78
N VAL A 67 6.02 2.95 7.43
CA VAL A 67 6.65 2.34 6.24
C VAL A 67 6.20 3.05 4.96
N VAL A 68 4.93 3.41 4.81
CA VAL A 68 4.43 4.19 3.66
C VAL A 68 5.11 5.56 3.57
N SER A 69 5.31 6.22 4.70
CA SER A 69 6.00 7.52 4.77
C SER A 69 7.47 7.40 4.36
N GLU A 70 8.18 6.39 4.83
CA GLU A 70 9.57 6.11 4.44
C GLU A 70 9.69 5.70 2.97
N PHE A 71 8.80 4.83 2.51
CA PHE A 71 8.74 4.41 1.11
C PHE A 71 8.51 5.60 0.18
N SER A 72 7.62 6.52 0.56
CA SER A 72 7.36 7.76 -0.19
C SER A 72 8.57 8.70 -0.24
N LYS A 73 9.41 8.73 0.81
CA LYS A 73 10.65 9.54 0.85
C LYS A 73 11.75 8.94 -0.04
N ASN A 74 11.84 7.62 -0.10
CA ASN A 74 12.82 6.89 -0.91
C ASN A 74 12.44 6.78 -2.39
N MET A 75 11.22 7.19 -2.77
CA MET A 75 10.77 7.31 -4.17
C MET A 75 11.18 8.63 -4.85
N LYS A 76 12.07 9.41 -4.23
CA LYS A 76 12.63 10.65 -4.81
C LYS A 76 13.69 10.37 -5.87
#